data_AF-L0IM81-F1
#
_entry.id   AF-L0IM81-F1
#
_cell.length_a   1.000
_cell.length_b   1.000
_cell.length_c   1.000
_cell.angle_alpha   90.00
_cell.angle_beta   90.00
_cell.angle_gamma   90.00
#
_symmetry.space_group_name_H-M   'P 1'
#
loop_
_entity.id
_entity.type
_entity.pdbx_description
1 polymer ?
#
loop_
_entity_poly.entity_id
_entity_poly.type
_entity_poly.pdbx_seq_one_letter_code
_entity_poly.pdbx_strand_id
1 'polypeptide(L)'
;MDYPDLEYLCDRTWPLLFKYVYYRVNDVDDTNDIVQETYLRAIKNFENVRDKKSFLPYLKSIAKNIMIDKYREKKISDIHFNEMNVEMFSDNVMLEEYVVNLEEKDRLYSCLLSLPEKYRIVIELRIIEGLSLKDCAKILGKSTSSIKNIQYRAIIKLRELMKKEALRNE
;
A
#
# COMPACT_ATOMS: atom_id res chain seq x y z
N MET A 1 -14.86 -30.72 -2.72
CA MET A 1 -15.86 -29.73 -2.26
C MET A 1 -15.90 -28.65 -3.32
N ASP A 2 -16.93 -28.64 -4.16
CA ASP A 2 -17.19 -27.50 -5.04
C ASP A 2 -17.96 -26.45 -4.25
N TYR A 3 -17.31 -25.30 -4.02
CA TYR A 3 -17.98 -24.11 -3.51
C TYR A 3 -18.27 -23.20 -4.71
N PRO A 4 -19.43 -23.30 -5.37
CA PRO A 4 -19.76 -22.45 -6.53
C PRO A 4 -19.68 -20.94 -6.21
N ASP A 5 -19.79 -20.59 -4.93
CA ASP A 5 -19.59 -19.22 -4.45
C ASP A 5 -18.13 -18.77 -4.39
N LEU A 6 -17.17 -19.70 -4.25
CA LEU A 6 -15.75 -19.40 -4.11
C LEU A 6 -15.15 -18.94 -5.43
N GLU A 7 -15.47 -19.65 -6.53
CA GLU A 7 -15.03 -19.29 -7.88
C GLU A 7 -15.50 -17.89 -8.26
N TYR A 8 -16.80 -17.61 -8.08
CA TYR A 8 -17.38 -16.29 -8.28
C TYR A 8 -16.72 -15.19 -7.42
N LEU A 9 -16.40 -15.50 -6.17
CA LEU A 9 -15.70 -14.56 -5.29
C LEU A 9 -14.27 -14.29 -5.78
N CYS A 10 -13.53 -15.33 -6.14
CA CYS A 10 -12.16 -15.24 -6.67
C CYS A 10 -12.11 -14.38 -7.93
N ASP A 11 -12.99 -14.63 -8.91
CA ASP A 11 -13.05 -13.86 -10.16
C ASP A 11 -13.30 -12.37 -9.88
N ARG A 12 -14.24 -12.07 -8.97
CA ARG A 12 -14.59 -10.70 -8.63
C ARG A 12 -13.48 -9.98 -7.84
N THR A 13 -12.74 -10.70 -7.00
CA THR A 13 -11.71 -10.08 -6.15
C THR A 13 -10.32 -10.08 -6.76
N TRP A 14 -10.03 -10.93 -7.76
CA TRP A 14 -8.72 -11.05 -8.39
C TRP A 14 -8.16 -9.72 -8.91
N PRO A 15 -8.84 -9.00 -9.83
CA PRO A 15 -8.29 -7.76 -10.38
C PRO A 15 -8.09 -6.69 -9.30
N LEU A 16 -8.96 -6.67 -8.27
CA LEU A 16 -8.89 -5.72 -7.17
C LEU A 16 -7.72 -6.02 -6.21
N LEU A 17 -7.48 -7.30 -5.93
CA LEU A 17 -6.37 -7.74 -5.09
C LEU A 17 -5.04 -7.59 -5.83
N PHE A 18 -4.97 -7.98 -7.09
CA PHE A 18 -3.79 -7.82 -7.94
C PHE A 18 -3.39 -6.35 -8.01
N LYS A 19 -4.33 -5.46 -8.33
CA LYS A 19 -4.11 -4.01 -8.36
C LYS A 19 -3.67 -3.48 -6.98
N TYR A 20 -4.28 -3.96 -5.89
CA TYR A 20 -3.91 -3.60 -4.52
C TYR A 20 -2.46 -3.97 -4.21
N VAL A 21 -2.00 -5.17 -4.58
CA VAL A 21 -0.62 -5.63 -4.34
C VAL A 21 0.36 -4.95 -5.28
N TYR A 22 0.04 -4.84 -6.58
CA TYR A 22 0.91 -4.24 -7.59
C TYR A 22 1.31 -2.81 -7.24
N TYR A 23 0.35 -1.97 -6.83
CA TYR A 23 0.65 -0.59 -6.41
C TYR A 23 1.60 -0.48 -5.20
N ARG A 24 1.81 -1.57 -4.45
CA ARG A 24 2.62 -1.60 -3.22
C ARG A 24 4.01 -2.16 -3.45
N VAL A 25 4.13 -3.09 -4.38
CA VAL A 25 5.37 -3.82 -4.64
C VAL A 25 6.05 -3.34 -5.92
N ASN A 26 5.27 -2.83 -6.88
CA ASN A 26 5.71 -2.32 -8.18
C ASN A 26 6.59 -3.30 -8.97
N ASP A 27 6.37 -4.59 -8.76
CA ASP A 27 7.04 -5.69 -9.43
C ASP A 27 5.99 -6.77 -9.75
N VAL A 28 5.91 -7.16 -11.02
CA VAL A 28 4.85 -8.05 -11.52
C VAL A 28 5.00 -9.46 -10.95
N ASP A 29 6.23 -9.95 -10.82
CA ASP A 29 6.51 -11.31 -10.35
C ASP A 29 6.19 -11.44 -8.86
N ASP A 30 6.69 -10.53 -8.03
CA ASP A 30 6.35 -10.48 -6.61
C ASP A 30 4.84 -10.28 -6.40
N THR A 31 4.19 -9.47 -7.25
CA THR A 31 2.74 -9.28 -7.19
C THR A 31 2.01 -10.58 -7.41
N ASN A 32 2.36 -11.31 -8.48
CA ASN A 32 1.78 -12.61 -8.79
C ASN A 32 1.94 -13.59 -7.62
N ASP A 33 3.15 -13.69 -7.06
CA ASP A 33 3.44 -14.55 -5.92
C ASP A 33 2.56 -14.22 -4.70
N ILE A 34 2.49 -12.94 -4.33
CA ILE A 34 1.75 -12.50 -3.15
C ILE A 34 0.25 -12.75 -3.35
N VAL A 35 -0.27 -12.49 -4.55
CA VAL A 35 -1.68 -12.73 -4.88
C VAL A 35 -2.01 -14.22 -4.80
N GLN A 36 -1.18 -15.08 -5.40
CA GLN A 36 -1.37 -16.53 -5.35
C GLN A 36 -1.33 -17.05 -3.91
N GLU A 37 -0.31 -16.67 -3.14
CA GLU A 37 -0.18 -17.07 -1.73
C GLU A 37 -1.35 -16.56 -0.88
N THR A 38 -1.86 -15.37 -1.18
CA THR A 38 -3.05 -14.81 -0.51
C THR A 38 -4.27 -15.70 -0.72
N TYR A 39 -4.55 -16.09 -1.97
CA TYR A 39 -5.67 -16.99 -2.26
C TYR A 39 -5.48 -18.37 -1.65
N LEU A 40 -4.28 -18.95 -1.71
CA LEU A 40 -3.97 -20.22 -1.06
C LEU A 40 -4.29 -20.20 0.45
N ARG A 41 -3.88 -19.14 1.15
CA ARG A 41 -4.17 -18.98 2.60
C ARG A 41 -5.65 -18.73 2.87
N ALA A 42 -6.31 -17.96 2.02
CA ALA A 42 -7.73 -17.66 2.17
C ALA A 42 -8.61 -18.88 1.94
N ILE A 43 -8.33 -19.68 0.90
CA ILE A 43 -9.09 -20.90 0.56
C ILE A 43 -8.97 -21.93 1.69
N LYS A 44 -7.77 -22.11 2.26
CA LYS A 44 -7.54 -23.00 3.41
C LYS A 44 -8.38 -22.65 4.65
N ASN A 45 -8.81 -21.40 4.77
CA ASN A 45 -9.59 -20.90 5.91
C ASN A 45 -11.00 -20.43 5.50
N PHE A 46 -11.43 -20.75 4.27
CA PHE A 46 -12.62 -20.16 3.67
C PHE A 46 -13.90 -20.47 4.47
N GLU A 47 -13.99 -21.66 5.07
CA GLU A 47 -15.12 -22.06 5.91
C GLU A 47 -15.35 -21.13 7.12
N ASN A 48 -14.33 -20.39 7.55
CA ASN A 48 -14.43 -19.44 8.66
C ASN A 48 -14.92 -18.05 8.23
N VAL A 49 -15.05 -17.79 6.92
CA VAL A 49 -15.52 -16.50 6.39
C VAL A 49 -17.04 -16.45 6.46
N ARG A 50 -17.54 -15.85 7.55
CA ARG A 50 -18.99 -15.75 7.84
C ARG A 50 -19.78 -14.83 6.91
N ASP A 51 -19.11 -13.91 6.22
CA ASP A 51 -19.75 -12.92 5.33
C ASP A 51 -18.97 -12.75 4.02
N LYS A 52 -19.64 -13.05 2.90
CA LYS A 52 -19.09 -12.92 1.54
C LYS A 52 -18.73 -11.48 1.17
N LYS A 53 -19.37 -10.46 1.75
CA LYS A 53 -18.98 -9.04 1.54
C LYS A 53 -17.63 -8.70 2.17
N SER A 54 -17.22 -9.48 3.17
CA SER A 54 -15.95 -9.30 3.88
C SER A 54 -14.77 -10.03 3.22
N PHE A 55 -14.98 -10.72 2.10
CA PHE A 55 -13.93 -11.52 1.46
C PHE A 55 -12.77 -10.67 0.91
N LEU A 56 -13.03 -9.55 0.22
CA LEU A 56 -11.96 -8.66 -0.26
C LEU A 56 -11.17 -8.01 0.90
N PRO A 57 -11.81 -7.44 1.95
CA PRO A 57 -11.10 -6.99 3.15
C PRO A 57 -10.25 -8.10 3.79
N TYR A 58 -10.76 -9.33 3.85
CA TYR A 58 -10.04 -10.48 4.35
C TYR A 58 -8.80 -10.82 3.51
N LEU A 59 -8.93 -10.90 2.18
CA LEU A 59 -7.80 -11.09 1.25
C LEU A 59 -6.74 -10.00 1.43
N LYS A 60 -7.14 -8.73 1.51
CA LYS A 60 -6.22 -7.61 1.75
C LYS A 60 -5.46 -7.75 3.08
N SER A 61 -6.11 -8.25 4.13
CA SER A 61 -5.45 -8.49 5.42
C SER A 61 -4.35 -9.57 5.32
N ILE A 62 -4.60 -10.63 4.55
CA ILE A 62 -3.63 -11.71 4.32
C ILE A 62 -2.47 -11.20 3.46
N ALA A 63 -2.78 -10.57 2.33
CA ALA A 63 -1.78 -10.00 1.41
C ALA A 63 -0.86 -9.01 2.13
N LYS A 64 -1.43 -8.16 3.00
CA LYS A 64 -0.68 -7.24 3.85
C LYS A 64 0.34 -7.96 4.73
N ASN A 65 -0.04 -9.07 5.37
CA ASN A 65 0.89 -9.85 6.19
C ASN A 65 2.01 -10.48 5.33
N ILE A 66 1.67 -11.04 4.17
CA ILE A 66 2.66 -11.62 3.23
C ILE A 66 3.64 -10.55 2.76
N MET A 67 3.16 -9.36 2.37
CA MET A 67 4.01 -8.23 1.97
C MET A 67 4.94 -7.79 3.09
N ILE A 68 4.45 -7.73 4.34
CA ILE A 68 5.28 -7.41 5.50
C ILE A 68 6.38 -8.45 5.71
N ASP A 69 6.04 -9.73 5.58
CA ASP A 69 6.98 -10.83 5.79
C ASP A 69 8.03 -10.84 4.66
N LYS A 70 7.62 -10.75 3.38
CA LYS A 70 8.53 -10.59 2.23
C LYS A 70 9.43 -9.35 2.38
N TYR A 71 8.90 -8.23 2.85
CA TYR A 71 9.69 -7.02 3.10
C TYR A 71 10.74 -7.24 4.20
N ARG A 72 10.41 -7.99 5.27
CA ARG A 72 11.39 -8.34 6.32
C ARG A 72 12.50 -9.23 5.77
N GLU A 73 12.18 -10.18 4.90
CA GLU A 73 13.14 -11.08 4.27
C GLU A 73 14.07 -10.33 3.30
N LYS A 74 13.52 -9.51 2.40
CA LYS A 74 14.31 -8.64 1.49
C LYS A 74 15.19 -7.65 2.23
N LYS A 75 14.79 -7.14 3.40
CA LYS A 75 15.62 -6.20 4.19
C LYS A 75 16.79 -6.88 4.92
N ILE A 76 16.77 -8.21 5.06
CA ILE A 76 17.92 -8.98 5.52
C ILE A 76 18.91 -9.19 4.37
N SER A 77 18.48 -9.10 3.09
CA SER A 77 19.35 -9.30 1.93
C SER A 77 19.81 -8.02 1.22
N ASP A 78 19.03 -6.94 1.15
CA ASP A 78 19.38 -5.81 0.27
C ASP A 78 19.04 -4.42 0.85
N ILE A 79 20.08 -3.66 1.20
CA ILE A 79 20.05 -2.20 1.24
C ILE A 79 20.27 -1.73 -0.19
N HIS A 80 19.20 -1.56 -0.97
CA HIS A 80 19.10 -0.63 -2.09
C HIS A 80 17.66 -0.67 -2.60
N PHE A 81 16.87 0.38 -2.35
CA PHE A 81 15.67 0.63 -3.12
C PHE A 81 15.90 1.85 -3.99
N ASN A 82 16.34 1.56 -5.21
CA ASN A 82 16.46 2.50 -6.30
C ASN A 82 15.08 2.73 -6.94
N GLU A 83 14.98 3.89 -7.55
CA GLU A 83 13.85 4.52 -8.24
C GLU A 83 12.99 3.58 -9.10
N MET A 84 11.65 3.69 -9.03
CA MET A 84 10.80 3.25 -10.14
C MET A 84 9.63 4.19 -10.43
N ASN A 85 9.70 4.66 -11.67
CA ASN A 85 8.74 5.29 -12.57
C ASN A 85 7.27 4.89 -12.37
N VAL A 86 6.40 5.90 -12.37
CA VAL A 86 4.95 5.78 -12.49
C VAL A 86 4.59 6.11 -13.93
N GLU A 87 4.33 5.10 -14.75
CA GLU A 87 3.60 5.29 -16.01
C GLU A 87 2.09 5.21 -15.72
N MET A 88 1.42 6.33 -15.96
CA MET A 88 -0.03 6.50 -15.84
C MET A 88 -0.75 5.83 -17.00
N PHE A 89 -1.79 5.06 -16.71
CA PHE A 89 -2.85 4.78 -17.68
C PHE A 89 -4.23 5.06 -17.07
N SER A 90 -4.98 5.88 -17.82
CA SER A 90 -6.27 6.48 -17.53
C SER A 90 -7.43 5.51 -17.76
N ASP A 91 -8.50 5.66 -16.98
CA ASP A 91 -9.85 5.34 -17.46
C ASP A 91 -10.88 6.35 -16.92
N ASN A 92 -11.60 6.92 -17.88
CA ASN A 92 -12.74 7.83 -17.86
C ASN A 92 -13.49 8.04 -16.54
N VAL A 93 -13.09 9.06 -15.78
CA VAL A 93 -13.95 9.80 -14.85
C VAL A 93 -13.72 11.30 -15.11
N MET A 94 -14.80 12.04 -15.35
CA MET A 94 -14.91 13.51 -15.52
C MET A 94 -13.57 14.27 -15.59
N LEU A 95 -13.11 14.54 -16.82
CA LEU A 95 -11.78 15.06 -17.16
C LEU A 95 -11.32 16.26 -16.33
N GLU A 96 -12.18 17.23 -16.00
CA GLU A 96 -11.76 18.43 -15.27
C GLU A 96 -11.48 18.15 -13.79
N GLU A 97 -12.36 17.40 -13.12
CA GLU A 97 -12.21 17.03 -11.71
C GLU A 97 -11.12 15.96 -11.52
N TYR A 98 -10.89 15.13 -12.54
CA TYR A 98 -9.81 14.14 -12.58
C TYR A 98 -8.44 14.79 -12.85
N VAL A 99 -8.35 15.78 -13.74
CA VAL A 99 -7.10 16.52 -14.00
C VAL A 99 -6.68 17.33 -12.77
N VAL A 100 -7.61 18.03 -12.11
CA VAL A 100 -7.32 18.71 -10.83
C VAL A 100 -6.88 17.70 -9.76
N ASN A 101 -7.53 16.53 -9.68
CA ASN A 101 -7.11 15.46 -8.78
C ASN A 101 -5.74 14.86 -9.14
N LEU A 102 -5.40 14.77 -10.41
CA LEU A 102 -4.10 14.25 -10.86
C LEU A 102 -3.00 15.23 -10.52
N GLU A 103 -3.18 16.52 -10.80
CA GLU A 103 -2.19 17.54 -10.43
C GLU A 103 -1.99 17.60 -8.92
N GLU A 104 -3.05 17.55 -8.11
CA GLU A 104 -2.93 17.50 -6.66
C GLU A 104 -2.27 16.21 -6.16
N LYS A 105 -2.54 15.07 -6.82
CA LYS A 105 -1.88 13.80 -6.51
C LYS A 105 -0.40 13.82 -6.86
N ASP A 106 -0.04 14.33 -8.04
CA ASP A 106 1.34 14.41 -8.49
C ASP A 106 2.17 15.35 -7.62
N ARG A 107 1.57 16.47 -7.19
CA ARG A 107 2.14 17.37 -6.17
C ARG A 107 2.36 16.63 -4.85
N LEU A 108 1.33 15.93 -4.35
CA LEU A 108 1.45 15.15 -3.12
C LEU A 108 2.55 14.08 -3.22
N TYR A 109 2.62 13.36 -4.34
CA TYR A 109 3.66 12.36 -4.59
C TYR A 109 5.06 12.99 -4.63
N SER A 110 5.23 14.11 -5.32
CA SER A 110 6.49 14.85 -5.37
C SER A 110 6.93 15.33 -3.99
N CYS A 111 5.99 15.82 -3.19
CA CYS A 111 6.22 16.20 -1.80
C CYS A 111 6.58 15.00 -0.90
N LEU A 112 5.95 13.83 -1.09
CA LEU A 112 6.29 12.59 -0.38
C LEU A 112 7.71 12.11 -0.72
N LEU A 113 8.09 12.15 -2.01
CA LEU A 113 9.44 11.82 -2.45
C LEU A 113 10.50 12.81 -1.92
N SER A 114 10.10 14.05 -1.66
CA SER A 114 10.97 15.07 -1.05
C SER A 114 11.15 14.92 0.46
N LEU A 115 10.39 14.04 1.12
CA LEU A 115 10.58 13.76 2.54
C LEU A 115 11.88 12.96 2.77
N PRO A 116 12.56 13.20 3.91
CA PRO A 116 13.58 12.28 4.40
C PRO A 116 13.03 10.86 4.47
N GLU A 117 13.81 9.87 4.04
CA GLU A 117 13.40 8.47 3.91
C GLU A 117 12.69 7.93 5.17
N LYS A 118 13.26 8.21 6.36
CA LYS A 118 12.66 7.81 7.65
C LYS A 118 11.23 8.32 7.88
N TYR A 119 10.87 9.46 7.28
CA TYR A 119 9.53 10.06 7.38
C TYR A 119 8.61 9.47 6.32
N ARG A 120 9.11 9.33 5.09
CA ARG A 120 8.38 8.71 3.98
C ARG A 120 7.94 7.30 4.31
N ILE A 121 8.86 6.45 4.77
CA ILE A 121 8.58 5.06 5.16
C ILE A 121 7.51 5.00 6.26
N VAL A 122 7.52 5.91 7.24
CA VAL A 122 6.49 5.92 8.29
C VAL A 122 5.14 6.38 7.75
N ILE A 123 5.10 7.33 6.81
CA ILE A 123 3.85 7.75 6.16
C ILE A 123 3.28 6.61 5.30
N GLU A 124 4.12 5.97 4.49
CA GLU A 124 3.75 4.81 3.68
C GLU A 124 3.17 3.71 4.58
N LEU A 125 3.90 3.28 5.61
CA LEU A 125 3.44 2.20 6.47
C LEU A 125 2.21 2.57 7.33
N ARG A 126 2.14 3.78 7.90
CA ARG A 126 1.07 4.15 8.86
C ARG A 126 -0.17 4.70 8.20
N ILE A 127 -0.03 5.45 7.11
CA ILE A 127 -1.13 6.21 6.50
C ILE A 127 -1.60 5.50 5.23
N ILE A 128 -0.68 5.14 4.34
CA ILE A 128 -1.04 4.49 3.05
C ILE A 128 -1.39 3.02 3.28
N GLU A 129 -0.57 2.29 4.03
CA GLU A 129 -0.76 0.87 4.34
C GLU A 129 -1.64 0.61 5.57
N GLY A 130 -1.97 1.67 6.33
CA GLY A 130 -2.81 1.58 7.53
C GLY A 130 -2.29 0.59 8.57
N LEU A 131 -0.97 0.35 8.65
CA LEU A 131 -0.38 -0.52 9.69
C LEU A 131 -0.58 0.10 11.05
N SER A 132 -0.73 -0.72 12.09
CA SER A 132 -0.79 -0.20 13.46
C SER A 132 0.57 0.38 13.89
N LEU A 133 0.58 1.20 14.95
CA LEU A 133 1.84 1.67 15.53
C LEU A 133 2.73 0.51 15.97
N LYS A 134 2.13 -0.59 16.45
CA LYS A 134 2.84 -1.80 16.89
C LYS A 134 3.50 -2.52 15.72
N ASP A 135 2.78 -2.68 14.61
CA ASP A 135 3.31 -3.38 13.44
C ASP A 135 4.42 -2.56 12.78
N CYS A 136 4.22 -1.25 12.63
CA CYS A 136 5.23 -0.34 12.10
C CYS A 136 6.48 -0.30 13.01
N ALA A 137 6.30 -0.30 14.34
CA ALA A 137 7.38 -0.39 15.32
C ALA A 137 8.19 -1.68 15.16
N LYS A 138 7.49 -2.82 15.02
CA LYS A 138 8.11 -4.13 14.79
C LYS A 138 8.86 -4.18 13.46
N ILE A 139 8.29 -3.66 12.38
CA ILE A 139 8.91 -3.64 11.04
C ILE A 139 10.17 -2.77 11.02
N LEU A 140 10.13 -1.61 11.68
CA LEU A 140 11.23 -0.64 11.64
C LEU A 140 12.25 -0.84 12.77
N GLY A 141 12.07 -1.83 13.64
CA GLY A 141 12.96 -2.07 14.79
C GLY A 141 12.99 -0.88 15.77
N LYS A 142 11.84 -0.23 15.99
CA LYS A 142 11.69 0.96 16.84
C LYS A 142 10.60 0.79 17.88
N SER A 143 10.57 1.65 18.89
CA SER A 143 9.43 1.69 19.83
C SER A 143 8.20 2.31 19.18
N THR A 144 7.01 1.94 19.65
CA THR A 144 5.73 2.56 19.22
C THR A 144 5.72 4.07 19.45
N SER A 145 6.32 4.54 20.55
CA SER A 145 6.53 5.96 20.86
C SER A 145 7.43 6.65 19.82
N SER A 146 8.49 5.98 19.38
CA SER A 146 9.36 6.48 18.31
C SER A 146 8.60 6.60 16.99
N ILE A 147 7.80 5.59 16.61
CA ILE A 147 6.96 5.65 15.40
C ILE A 147 5.95 6.78 15.48
N LYS A 148 5.28 6.96 16.62
CA LYS A 148 4.31 8.06 16.82
C LYS A 148 4.98 9.42 16.63
N ASN A 149 6.18 9.61 17.18
CA ASN A 149 6.95 10.85 17.04
C ASN A 149 7.41 11.08 15.60
N ILE A 150 7.87 10.03 14.91
CA ILE A 150 8.29 10.10 13.52
C ILE A 150 7.09 10.44 12.63
N GLN A 151 5.95 9.79 12.82
CA GLN A 151 4.70 10.05 12.09
C GLN A 151 4.26 11.50 12.24
N TYR A 152 4.26 12.02 13.47
CA TYR A 152 3.90 13.42 13.74
C TYR A 152 4.80 14.40 12.98
N ARG A 153 6.13 14.21 13.06
CA ARG A 153 7.11 15.05 12.35
C ARG A 153 7.01 14.93 10.83
N ALA A 154 6.73 13.73 10.32
CA ALA A 154 6.54 13.48 8.90
C ALA A 154 5.32 14.24 8.35
N ILE A 155 4.19 14.22 9.07
CA ILE A 155 2.97 14.96 8.67
C ILE A 155 3.22 16.47 8.65
N ILE A 156 3.90 17.02 9.67
CA ILE A 156 4.24 18.45 9.69
C ILE A 156 5.11 18.79 8.48
N LYS A 157 6.15 17.98 8.23
CA LYS A 157 7.08 18.25 7.14
C LYS A 157 6.41 18.16 5.77
N LEU A 158 5.52 17.20 5.58
CA LEU A 158 4.75 17.04 4.35
C LEU A 158 3.86 18.26 4.10
N ARG A 159 3.16 18.75 5.13
CA ARG A 159 2.36 19.98 5.03
C ARG A 159 3.20 21.21 4.67
N GLU A 160 4.40 21.33 5.22
CA GLU A 160 5.32 22.42 4.85
C GLU A 160 5.73 22.35 3.38
N LEU A 161 6.04 21.16 2.88
CA LEU A 161 6.44 20.95 1.48
C LEU A 161 5.29 21.28 0.53
N MET A 162 4.08 20.77 0.81
CA MET A 162 2.91 21.05 -0.01
C MET A 162 2.57 22.55 -0.07
N LYS A 163 2.70 23.27 1.06
CA LYS A 163 2.51 24.73 1.08
C LYS A 163 3.55 25.46 0.23
N LYS A 164 4.82 25.05 0.31
CA LYS A 164 5.90 25.67 -0.49
C LYS A 164 5.74 25.40 -1.98
N GLU A 165 5.25 24.22 -2.34
CA GLU A 165 5.00 23.86 -3.72
C GLU A 165 3.80 24.64 -4.29
N ALA A 166 2.72 24.81 -3.50
CA ALA A 166 1.59 25.65 -3.89
C ALA A 166 2.01 27.10 -4.20
N LEU A 167 2.86 27.69 -3.35
CA LEU A 167 3.41 29.05 -3.54
C LEU A 167 4.40 29.18 -4.71
N ARG A 168 4.90 28.08 -5.27
CA ARG A 168 5.79 28.09 -6.45
C ARG A 168 5.04 28.03 -7.78
N ASN A 169 3.78 27.60 -7.73
CA ASN A 169 2.91 27.42 -8.90
C ASN A 169 1.87 28.56 -9.03
N GLU A 170 1.95 29.58 -8.18
CA GLU A 170 1.27 30.89 -8.29
C GLU A 170 2.22 31.92 -8.91
#